data_AF-A0A2M8KV84-F1
#
_entry.id   AF-A0A2M8KV84-F1
#
_cell.length_a   1.000
_cell.length_b   1.000
_cell.length_c   1.000
_cell.angle_alpha   90.00
_cell.angle_beta   90.00
_cell.angle_gamma   90.00
#
_symmetry.space_group_name_H-M   'P 1'
#
loop_
_entity.id
_entity.type
_entity.pdbx_description
1 polymer ?
#
loop_
_entity_poly.entity_id
_entity_poly.type
_entity_poly.pdbx_seq_one_letter_code
_entity_poly.pdbx_strand_id
1 'polypeptide(L)'
;DWKNALTLHRGVDEVDKGQYDKAVRTEFITGCLMAFDESVIQKTGYFDEKYFLYYEDADYCERAKRTRVPLIYDPSLIIWHKNSQSTQGAGSVFQQRYQKKNRLRYALNYAPFNTKLHVLLNYVRRHD
;
A
#
# COMPACT_ATOMS: atom_id res chain seq x y z
N ASP A 1 0.67 1.76 9.05
CA ASP A 1 1.47 2.03 10.26
C ASP A 1 2.40 3.21 10.04
N TRP A 2 2.09 4.36 10.64
CA TRP A 2 2.91 5.57 10.50
C TRP A 2 4.20 5.58 11.31
N LYS A 3 4.37 4.65 12.27
CA LYS A 3 5.64 4.50 12.98
C LYS A 3 6.71 3.90 12.06
N ASN A 4 6.30 3.06 11.12
CA ASN A 4 7.22 2.37 10.20
C ASN A 4 7.01 2.72 8.72
N ALA A 5 5.98 3.51 8.37
CA ALA A 5 5.56 3.74 6.98
C ALA A 5 5.33 2.42 6.21
N LEU A 6 4.63 1.49 6.85
CA LEU A 6 4.26 0.20 6.28
C LEU A 6 2.75 0.14 6.04
N THR A 7 2.36 -0.50 4.94
CA THR A 7 1.00 -0.98 4.69
C THR A 7 0.89 -2.44 5.10
N LEU A 8 -0.29 -2.80 5.61
CA LEU A 8 -0.58 -4.15 6.07
C LEU A 8 -1.77 -4.65 5.28
N HIS A 9 -1.64 -5.84 4.71
CA HIS A 9 -2.74 -6.53 4.05
C HIS A 9 -3.59 -7.19 5.13
N ARG A 10 -4.91 -7.06 5.02
CA ARG A 10 -5.86 -7.68 5.94
C ARG A 10 -5.75 -9.21 5.83
N GLY A 11 -5.58 -9.88 6.96
CA GLY A 11 -5.58 -11.34 7.05
C GLY A 11 -4.31 -12.05 6.57
N VAL A 12 -3.20 -11.33 6.40
CA VAL A 12 -1.90 -11.98 6.19
C VAL A 12 -1.52 -12.77 7.44
N ASP A 13 -1.07 -14.01 7.23
CA ASP A 13 -0.68 -14.97 8.27
C ASP A 13 -1.81 -15.33 9.26
N GLU A 14 -3.07 -15.08 8.88
CA GLU A 14 -4.25 -15.44 9.67
C GLU A 14 -5.05 -16.54 8.98
N VAL A 15 -5.53 -17.52 9.75
CA VAL A 15 -6.46 -18.56 9.25
C VAL A 15 -7.86 -17.97 9.18
N ASP A 16 -8.50 -18.04 8.02
CA ASP A 16 -9.88 -17.61 7.86
C ASP A 16 -10.86 -18.58 8.57
N LYS A 17 -11.64 -18.03 9.49
CA LYS A 17 -12.70 -18.68 10.27
C LYS A 17 -14.03 -17.90 10.14
N GLY A 18 -14.16 -17.09 9.09
CA GLY A 18 -15.29 -16.20 8.84
C GLY A 18 -15.12 -14.78 9.40
N GLN A 19 -13.96 -14.43 9.96
CA GLN A 19 -13.70 -13.06 10.46
C GLN A 19 -13.62 -12.00 9.35
N TYR A 20 -13.55 -12.45 8.08
CA TYR A 20 -13.53 -11.56 6.92
C TYR A 20 -14.86 -11.53 6.16
N ASP A 21 -15.92 -12.21 6.62
CA ASP A 21 -17.20 -12.28 5.89
C ASP A 21 -18.05 -11.01 5.98
N LYS A 22 -17.51 -9.91 6.52
CA LYS A 22 -18.22 -8.63 6.69
C LYS A 22 -17.50 -7.50 5.99
N ALA A 23 -18.28 -6.72 5.25
CA ALA A 23 -17.82 -5.46 4.69
C ALA A 23 -17.46 -4.48 5.82
N VAL A 24 -16.28 -3.88 5.74
CA VAL A 24 -15.78 -2.96 6.77
C VAL A 24 -14.93 -1.86 6.17
N ARG A 25 -14.86 -0.74 6.89
CA ARG A 25 -13.86 0.30 6.59
C ARG A 25 -12.45 -0.25 6.79
N THR A 26 -11.54 0.14 5.91
CA THR A 26 -10.13 -0.23 5.97
C THR A 26 -9.27 1.01 5.77
N GLU A 27 -8.00 0.92 6.14
CA GLU A 27 -7.01 1.99 5.93
C GLU A 27 -6.23 1.81 4.62
N PHE A 28 -6.38 0.65 3.98
CA PHE A 28 -5.63 0.25 2.81
C PHE A 28 -6.41 -0.80 2.01
N ILE A 29 -6.39 -0.64 0.68
CA ILE A 29 -6.86 -1.60 -0.32
C ILE A 29 -5.65 -1.89 -1.21
N THR A 30 -5.46 -3.15 -1.59
CA THR A 30 -4.37 -3.56 -2.46
C THR A 30 -4.65 -3.23 -3.91
N GLY A 31 -3.64 -2.84 -4.68
CA GLY A 31 -3.77 -2.57 -6.12
C GLY A 31 -4.20 -3.78 -6.98
N CYS A 32 -4.23 -5.00 -6.43
CA CYS A 32 -4.66 -6.19 -7.18
C CYS A 32 -6.16 -6.17 -7.54
N LEU A 33 -6.99 -5.53 -6.72
CA LEU A 33 -8.40 -5.30 -6.99
C LEU A 33 -8.85 -4.01 -6.32
N MET A 34 -9.07 -2.99 -7.13
CA MET A 34 -9.72 -1.75 -6.72
C MET A 34 -10.86 -1.46 -7.70
N ALA A 35 -12.02 -1.09 -7.16
CA ALA A 35 -13.16 -0.63 -7.92
C ALA A 35 -13.61 0.71 -7.34
N PHE A 36 -13.75 1.70 -8.20
CA PHE A 36 -14.23 3.03 -7.86
C PHE A 36 -14.78 3.70 -9.11
N ASP A 37 -15.75 4.59 -8.94
CA ASP A 37 -16.30 5.36 -10.03
C ASP A 37 -15.41 6.55 -10.40
N GLU A 38 -15.68 7.17 -11.56
CA GLU A 38 -14.90 8.29 -12.07
C GLU A 38 -14.83 9.48 -11.09
N SER A 39 -15.86 9.70 -10.25
CA SER A 39 -15.86 10.80 -9.29
C SER A 39 -14.77 10.64 -8.22
N VAL A 40 -14.32 9.41 -7.95
CA VAL A 40 -13.16 9.16 -7.09
C VAL A 40 -11.89 9.67 -7.77
N ILE A 41 -11.68 9.36 -9.05
CA ILE A 41 -10.54 9.84 -9.83
C ILE A 41 -10.51 11.37 -9.88
N GLN A 42 -11.66 12.01 -10.07
CA GLN A 42 -11.76 13.48 -10.08
C GLN A 42 -11.32 14.11 -8.75
N LYS A 43 -11.50 13.40 -7.63
CA LYS A 43 -11.07 13.84 -6.30
C LYS A 43 -9.62 13.51 -6.00
N THR A 44 -9.18 12.29 -6.33
CA THR A 44 -7.88 11.76 -5.91
C THR A 44 -6.78 11.99 -6.94
N GLY A 45 -7.13 12.12 -8.21
CA GLY A 45 -6.24 11.93 -9.36
C GLY A 45 -5.97 10.45 -9.65
N TYR A 46 -5.12 10.18 -10.63
CA TYR A 46 -4.63 8.83 -10.98
C TYR A 46 -3.52 8.35 -10.04
N PHE A 47 -3.00 7.13 -10.24
CA PHE A 47 -1.79 6.67 -9.57
C PHE A 47 -0.61 7.60 -9.86
N ASP A 48 0.26 7.83 -8.86
CA ASP A 48 1.48 8.61 -9.07
C ASP A 48 2.51 7.72 -9.79
N GLU A 49 2.76 8.01 -11.06
CA GLU A 49 3.67 7.25 -11.94
C GLU A 49 5.12 7.21 -11.43
N LYS A 50 5.48 8.05 -10.45
CA LYS A 50 6.77 7.96 -9.76
C LYS A 50 6.92 6.67 -8.94
N TYR A 51 5.81 6.02 -8.60
CA TYR A 51 5.76 4.66 -8.08
C TYR A 51 5.57 3.68 -9.23
N PHE A 52 6.67 3.16 -9.78
CA PHE A 52 6.59 2.11 -10.81
C PHE A 52 5.98 0.80 -10.28
N LEU A 53 6.42 0.36 -9.09
CA LEU A 53 5.95 -0.85 -8.40
C LEU A 53 6.06 -0.69 -6.88
N TYR A 54 5.07 -1.18 -6.16
CA TYR A 54 4.91 -1.05 -4.71
C TYR A 54 4.70 0.39 -4.23
N TYR A 55 3.78 0.54 -3.27
CA TYR A 55 3.34 1.79 -2.63
C TYR A 55 2.52 2.73 -3.51
N GLU A 56 2.28 2.42 -4.79
CA GLU A 56 1.35 3.16 -5.64
C GLU A 56 -0.09 3.09 -5.10
N ASP A 57 -0.48 1.91 -4.63
CA ASP A 57 -1.78 1.66 -4.00
C ASP A 57 -1.87 2.29 -2.61
N ALA A 58 -0.78 2.26 -1.85
CA ALA A 58 -0.66 2.90 -0.54
C ALA A 58 -0.79 4.43 -0.63
N ASP A 59 -0.12 5.02 -1.61
CA ASP A 59 -0.19 6.45 -1.94
C ASP A 59 -1.61 6.83 -2.36
N TYR A 60 -2.22 6.03 -3.24
CA TYR A 60 -3.60 6.25 -3.69
C TYR A 60 -4.60 6.19 -2.55
N CYS A 61 -4.51 5.15 -1.70
CA CYS A 61 -5.35 5.02 -0.50
C CYS A 61 -5.19 6.21 0.47
N GLU A 62 -3.96 6.70 0.65
CA GLU A 62 -3.70 7.85 1.51
C GLU A 62 -4.26 9.15 0.92
N ARG A 63 -4.15 9.35 -0.39
CA ARG A 63 -4.80 10.48 -1.08
C ARG A 63 -6.32 10.40 -0.98
N ALA A 64 -6.91 9.23 -1.21
CA ALA A 64 -8.34 8.99 -1.05
C ALA A 64 -8.84 9.37 0.35
N LYS A 65 -8.14 8.93 1.40
CA LYS A 65 -8.49 9.32 2.79
C LYS A 65 -8.41 10.83 3.00
N ARG A 66 -7.38 11.49 2.48
CA ARG A 66 -7.20 12.96 2.60
C ARG A 66 -8.26 13.76 1.84
N THR A 67 -8.85 13.18 0.79
CA THR A 67 -9.99 13.76 0.06
C THR A 67 -11.34 13.27 0.59
N ARG A 68 -11.35 12.60 1.75
CA ARG A 68 -12.54 12.06 2.44
C ARG A 68 -13.30 11.00 1.65
N VAL A 69 -12.63 10.31 0.72
CA VAL A 69 -13.17 9.10 0.07
C VAL A 69 -12.97 7.91 1.03
N PRO A 70 -14.04 7.20 1.41
CA PRO A 70 -13.91 6.04 2.28
C PRO A 70 -13.30 4.85 1.52
N LEU A 71 -12.47 4.08 2.22
CA LEU A 71 -11.96 2.80 1.72
C LEU A 71 -12.74 1.67 2.37
N ILE A 72 -13.35 0.81 1.55
CA ILE A 72 -14.21 -0.29 2.00
C ILE A 72 -13.62 -1.60 1.50
N TYR A 73 -13.44 -2.54 2.42
CA TYR A 73 -13.25 -3.95 2.10
C TYR A 73 -14.62 -4.59 1.92
N ASP A 74 -14.85 -5.23 0.78
CA ASP A 74 -16.08 -5.95 0.46
C ASP A 74 -15.78 -7.44 0.22
N PRO A 75 -16.20 -8.35 1.11
CA PRO A 75 -15.91 -9.78 0.98
C PRO A 75 -16.69 -10.48 -0.14
N SER A 76 -17.66 -9.81 -0.78
CA SER A 76 -18.36 -10.36 -1.94
C SER A 76 -17.54 -10.27 -3.23
N LEU A 77 -16.50 -9.43 -3.27
CA LEU A 77 -15.62 -9.23 -4.42
C LEU A 77 -14.34 -10.06 -4.28
N ILE A 78 -14.34 -11.26 -4.87
CA ILE A 78 -13.25 -12.23 -4.71
C ILE A 78 -12.52 -12.44 -6.04
N ILE A 79 -11.19 -12.32 -5.99
CA ILE A 79 -10.29 -12.74 -7.08
C ILE A 79 -9.12 -13.56 -6.52
N TRP A 80 -8.54 -14.41 -7.37
CA TRP A 80 -7.29 -15.09 -7.08
C TRP A 80 -6.11 -14.30 -7.65
N HIS A 81 -5.16 -13.91 -6.79
CA HIS A 81 -3.98 -13.15 -7.18
C HIS A 81 -2.69 -13.92 -6.90
N LYS A 82 -1.83 -14.05 -7.90
CA LYS A 82 -0.51 -14.69 -7.75
C LYS A 82 0.49 -13.69 -7.17
N ASN A 83 0.62 -13.69 -5.85
CA ASN A 83 1.48 -12.74 -5.14
C ASN A 83 2.94 -12.79 -5.60
N SER A 84 3.51 -11.61 -5.85
CA SER A 84 4.91 -11.39 -6.24
C SER A 84 5.38 -12.12 -7.51
N GLN A 85 4.46 -12.60 -8.35
CA GLN A 85 4.82 -13.34 -9.55
C GLN A 85 5.65 -12.49 -10.54
N SER A 86 5.24 -11.24 -10.77
CA SER A 86 5.92 -10.31 -11.67
C SER A 86 7.32 -9.90 -11.21
N THR A 87 7.66 -10.17 -9.95
CA THR A 87 8.93 -9.78 -9.34
C THR A 87 9.79 -10.98 -8.96
N GLN A 88 9.58 -12.14 -9.58
CA GLN A 88 10.37 -13.36 -9.35
C GLN A 88 10.21 -13.93 -7.92
N GLY A 89 9.07 -13.67 -7.28
CA GLY A 89 8.72 -14.22 -5.98
C GLY A 89 8.96 -13.27 -4.81
N ALA A 90 8.40 -13.65 -3.66
CA ALA A 90 8.50 -12.89 -2.43
C ALA A 90 9.96 -12.81 -1.94
N GLY A 91 10.41 -11.61 -1.59
CA GLY A 91 11.76 -11.38 -1.08
C GLY A 91 12.83 -11.24 -2.18
N SER A 92 12.47 -11.20 -3.46
CA SER A 92 13.46 -11.00 -4.52
C SER A 92 14.20 -9.65 -4.39
N VAL A 93 15.43 -9.57 -4.91
CA VAL A 93 16.20 -8.32 -4.93
C VAL A 93 15.43 -7.22 -5.66
N PHE A 94 14.74 -7.57 -6.74
CA PHE A 94 13.93 -6.64 -7.51
C PHE A 94 12.76 -6.08 -6.67
N GLN A 95 12.00 -6.94 -6.00
CA GLN A 95 10.93 -6.52 -5.08
C GLN A 95 11.47 -5.61 -3.98
N GLN A 96 12.53 -6.05 -3.29
CA GLN A 96 13.11 -5.32 -2.18
C GLN A 96 13.63 -3.94 -2.60
N ARG A 97 14.24 -3.83 -3.79
CA ARG A 97 14.74 -2.56 -4.32
C ARG A 97 13.61 -1.54 -4.50
N TYR A 98 12.52 -1.93 -5.16
CA TYR A 98 11.39 -1.02 -5.37
C TYR A 98 10.64 -0.73 -4.06
N GLN A 99 10.39 -1.73 -3.22
CA GLN A 99 9.78 -1.52 -1.91
C GLN A 99 10.62 -0.56 -1.04
N LYS A 100 11.94 -0.71 -0.99
CA LYS A 100 12.83 0.17 -0.21
C LYS A 100 12.78 1.61 -0.73
N LYS A 101 12.93 1.81 -2.03
CA LYS A 101 12.89 3.13 -2.69
C LYS A 101 11.54 3.81 -2.48
N ASN A 102 10.46 3.08 -2.71
CA ASN A 102 9.11 3.65 -2.68
C ASN A 102 8.57 3.81 -1.26
N ARG A 103 9.01 2.98 -0.31
CA ARG A 103 8.78 3.20 1.13
C ARG A 103 9.39 4.51 1.59
N LEU A 104 10.61 4.84 1.15
CA LEU A 104 11.24 6.12 1.47
C LEU A 104 10.38 7.27 0.93
N ARG A 105 10.00 7.23 -0.35
CA ARG A 105 9.14 8.25 -0.97
C ARG A 105 7.82 8.43 -0.20
N TYR A 106 7.12 7.34 0.07
CA TYR A 106 5.86 7.33 0.79
C TYR A 106 6.01 7.91 2.21
N ALA A 107 7.06 7.50 2.94
CA ALA A 107 7.36 8.02 4.26
C ALA A 107 7.62 9.53 4.23
N LEU A 108 8.43 10.01 3.27
CA LEU A 108 8.75 11.44 3.12
C LEU A 108 7.50 12.29 2.81
N ASN A 109 6.52 11.73 2.11
CA ASN A 109 5.25 12.41 1.84
C ASN A 109 4.34 12.50 3.08
N TYR A 110 4.17 11.39 3.81
CA TYR A 110 3.05 11.26 4.75
C TYR A 110 3.42 10.99 6.21
N ALA A 111 4.58 10.39 6.48
CA ALA A 111 4.91 9.96 7.84
C ALA A 111 5.31 11.14 8.74
N PRO A 112 5.23 10.99 10.08
CA PRO A 112 5.76 11.98 11.03
C PRO A 112 7.27 12.19 10.86
N PHE A 113 7.78 13.34 11.31
CA PHE A 113 9.19 13.72 11.17
C PHE A 113 10.18 12.64 11.67
N ASN A 114 9.92 12.06 12.84
CA ASN A 114 10.79 11.02 13.40
C ASN A 114 10.86 9.76 12.51
N THR A 115 9.73 9.37 11.92
CA THR A 115 9.68 8.25 10.96
C THR A 115 10.42 8.60 9.67
N LYS A 116 10.28 9.83 9.16
CA LYS A 116 11.02 10.29 7.99
C LYS A 116 12.53 10.17 8.20
N LEU A 117 13.03 10.67 9.34
CA LEU A 117 14.43 10.59 9.70
C LEU A 117 14.89 9.13 9.82
N HIS A 118 14.12 8.29 10.51
CA HIS A 118 14.45 6.87 10.68
C HIS A 118 14.50 6.11 9.36
N VAL A 119 13.51 6.29 8.48
CA VAL A 119 13.47 5.61 7.17
C VAL A 119 14.61 6.12 6.27
N LEU A 120 14.93 7.42 6.31
CA LEU A 120 16.04 8.00 5.57
C LEU A 120 17.40 7.45 6.02
N LEU A 121 17.67 7.42 7.33
CA LEU A 121 18.91 6.87 7.87
C LEU A 121 19.09 5.38 7.51
N ASN A 122 18.01 4.59 7.60
CA ASN A 122 18.03 3.19 7.18
C ASN A 122 18.22 3.01 5.67
N TYR A 123 17.71 3.95 4.88
CA TYR A 123 17.89 3.92 3.43
C TYR A 123 19.37 4.09 3.05
N VAL A 124 20.02 5.10 3.65
CA VAL A 124 21.45 5.44 3.43
C VAL A 124 22.37 4.34 3.96
N ARG A 125 22.21 3.89 5.21
CA ARG A 125 23.07 2.87 5.83
C ARG A 125 23.07 1.50 5.13
N ARG A 126 22.07 1.22 4.30
CA ARG A 126 21.96 -0.02 3.52
C ARG A 126 22.31 0.19 2.04
N HIS A 127 22.89 1.33 1.70
CA HIS A 127 23.40 1.66 0.37
C HIS A 127 24.93 1.70 0.32
N ASP A 128 25.58 1.65 1.49
CA ASP A 128 26.97 1.23 1.71
C ASP A 128 27.04 -0.27 1.95
#